data_AF-C3ZNG3-F1
#
_entry.id   AF-C3ZNG3-F1
#
_cell.length_a   1.000
_cell.length_b   1.000
_cell.length_c   1.000
_cell.angle_alpha   90.00
_cell.angle_beta   90.00
_cell.angle_gamma   90.00
#
_symmetry.space_group_name_H-M   'P 1'
#
loop_
_entity.id
_entity.type
_entity.pdbx_description
1 polymer ?
#
loop_
_entity_poly.entity_id
_entity_poly.type
_entity_poly.pdbx_seq_one_letter_code
_entity_poly.pdbx_strand_id
1 'polypeptide(L)'
;MGVLAVIFLGCAALLAASSSVAVDDKKEQQGVPERVEDINVNTPTNTGKGEDALDGLTKKQGCEGRQRFIFGLATGIFGVVASIVGFTVDRIESAQTTAQLNEIQDQIRELDRKVDELTQMVSDLQLGQEYLQQVILYARDELRLRNMLDTHAKMQISNGQYELPGYNIQDWADSVLSYRSDGVDQVLYNILNMVKPHSGVFGGKSLMEIYHLRLIDRDNLEKYTEKMQQKAAQIYGLIGGGYSVWITALRIKGRTSGIPAKAGEMKNELSTVGTSLLKYTTRCRGLGL
;
A
#
# COMPACT_ATOMS: atom_id res chain seq x y z
N MET A 1 -35.07 28.40 -4.89
CA MET A 1 -34.41 27.71 -6.02
C MET A 1 -33.59 28.77 -6.74
N GLY A 2 -32.33 29.03 -6.40
CA GLY A 2 -31.20 28.10 -6.38
C GLY A 2 -30.17 28.68 -7.36
N VAL A 3 -29.65 29.86 -7.03
CA VAL A 3 -28.69 30.63 -7.84
C VAL A 3 -27.30 30.04 -7.61
N LEU A 4 -26.71 29.43 -8.64
CA LEU A 4 -25.31 29.00 -8.64
C LEU A 4 -24.51 30.00 -9.48
N ALA A 5 -23.87 30.94 -8.79
CA ALA A 5 -22.90 31.87 -9.33
C ALA A 5 -21.48 31.37 -9.03
N VAL A 6 -20.72 31.15 -10.10
CA VAL A 6 -19.31 31.51 -10.32
C VAL A 6 -18.44 31.76 -9.09
N ILE A 7 -17.43 30.90 -8.86
CA ILE A 7 -16.09 31.31 -8.38
C ILE A 7 -15.03 30.45 -9.10
N PHE A 8 -14.51 30.95 -10.21
CA PHE A 8 -13.18 30.62 -10.73
C PHE A 8 -12.45 31.95 -10.87
N LEU A 9 -11.64 32.32 -9.88
CA LEU A 9 -10.78 33.50 -9.99
C LEU A 9 -9.57 33.38 -9.06
N GLY A 10 -8.38 33.34 -9.68
CA GLY A 10 -7.21 34.09 -9.26
C GLY A 10 -6.39 33.57 -8.07
N CYS A 11 -5.20 33.04 -8.39
CA CYS A 11 -3.98 33.65 -7.86
C CYS A 11 -2.77 33.24 -8.72
N ALA A 12 -2.35 34.17 -9.57
CA ALA A 12 -1.05 34.19 -10.21
C ALA A 12 -0.14 35.18 -9.44
N ALA A 13 1.14 34.80 -9.36
CA ALA A 13 2.32 35.63 -9.12
C ALA A 13 2.52 36.31 -7.75
N LEU A 14 3.64 35.99 -7.08
CA LEU A 14 4.67 37.00 -6.75
C LEU A 14 6.01 36.37 -6.28
N LEU A 15 7.07 36.71 -7.02
CA LEU A 15 8.44 37.11 -6.61
C LEU A 15 9.40 36.16 -5.82
N ALA A 16 10.35 35.60 -6.59
CA ALA A 16 11.80 35.92 -6.62
C ALA A 16 12.68 36.01 -5.35
N ALA A 17 13.75 35.22 -5.41
CA ALA A 17 15.17 35.52 -5.11
C ALA A 17 15.64 35.75 -3.66
N SER A 18 16.59 34.93 -3.18
CA SER A 18 18.02 35.32 -3.06
C SER A 18 18.94 34.21 -2.48
N SER A 19 20.11 34.06 -3.15
CA SER A 19 21.48 33.69 -2.71
C SER A 19 21.71 32.88 -1.40
N SER A 20 22.35 31.71 -1.46
CA SER A 20 23.81 31.45 -1.41
C SER A 20 24.53 31.88 -0.12
N VAL A 21 25.02 30.89 0.65
CA VAL A 21 26.34 30.93 1.31
C VAL A 21 26.86 29.49 1.38
N ALA A 22 28.02 29.29 0.74
CA ALA A 22 28.92 28.18 0.98
C ALA A 22 29.95 28.62 2.01
N VAL A 23 30.28 27.78 2.99
CA VAL A 23 31.55 27.82 3.72
C VAL A 23 31.98 26.37 4.00
N ASP A 24 33.01 25.96 3.27
CA ASP A 24 34.01 24.96 3.64
C ASP A 24 34.76 25.40 4.90
N ASP A 25 35.14 24.50 5.81
CA ASP A 25 36.51 23.95 5.86
C ASP A 25 36.73 22.99 7.05
N LYS A 26 37.14 21.75 6.68
CA LYS A 26 38.35 20.99 7.12
C LYS A 26 38.66 20.54 8.57
N LYS A 27 39.20 19.30 8.54
CA LYS A 27 40.33 18.68 9.29
C LYS A 27 40.02 18.17 10.70
N GLU A 28 40.59 17.06 11.22
CA GLU A 28 41.63 16.08 10.85
C GLU A 28 41.46 14.90 11.85
N GLN A 29 41.37 13.62 11.46
CA GLN A 29 42.44 12.61 11.23
C GLN A 29 42.69 11.58 12.37
N GLN A 30 43.04 10.36 11.89
CA GLN A 30 43.80 9.23 12.50
C GLN A 30 43.06 8.25 13.43
N GLY A 31 43.16 6.92 13.31
CA GLY A 31 43.88 5.98 12.41
C GLY A 31 43.36 4.53 12.69
N VAL A 32 43.11 3.64 11.71
CA VAL A 32 44.02 2.64 11.05
C VAL A 32 44.40 1.45 12.00
N PRO A 33 44.55 0.17 11.56
CA PRO A 33 43.64 -0.78 10.88
C PRO A 33 43.74 -2.25 11.43
N GLU A 34 42.84 -3.18 11.08
CA GLU A 34 43.15 -4.65 11.10
C GLU A 34 42.08 -5.40 10.27
N ARG A 35 42.36 -5.84 9.03
CA ARG A 35 42.99 -7.09 8.52
C ARG A 35 41.98 -8.23 8.25
N VAL A 36 41.71 -8.38 6.95
CA VAL A 36 41.62 -9.60 6.10
C VAL A 36 40.99 -10.87 6.67
N GLU A 37 39.92 -11.33 6.01
CA GLU A 37 39.87 -12.70 5.48
C GLU A 37 38.93 -12.81 4.26
N ASP A 38 39.54 -13.21 3.15
CA ASP A 38 38.94 -13.47 1.84
C ASP A 38 38.16 -14.79 1.84
N ILE A 39 36.93 -14.80 1.32
CA ILE A 39 36.35 -16.03 0.76
C ILE A 39 35.79 -15.73 -0.63
N ASN A 40 36.64 -16.07 -1.59
CA ASN A 40 36.37 -16.30 -3.00
C ASN A 40 35.61 -17.62 -3.18
N VAL A 41 34.43 -17.60 -3.80
CA VAL A 41 33.87 -18.81 -4.43
C VAL A 41 33.46 -18.47 -5.86
N ASN A 42 34.23 -19.05 -6.77
CA ASN A 42 34.07 -19.03 -8.21
C ASN A 42 32.72 -19.62 -8.67
N THR A 43 32.14 -18.93 -9.64
CA THR A 43 31.15 -19.39 -10.62
C THR A 43 31.67 -20.58 -11.43
N PRO A 44 30.77 -21.43 -11.96
CA PRO A 44 30.93 -21.97 -13.29
C PRO A 44 29.85 -21.45 -14.24
N THR A 45 30.33 -20.76 -15.27
CA THR A 45 29.69 -20.54 -16.56
C THR A 45 29.33 -21.88 -17.22
N ASN A 46 28.11 -22.00 -17.73
CA ASN A 46 27.82 -22.89 -18.86
C ASN A 46 26.98 -22.18 -19.91
N THR A 47 27.55 -22.15 -21.10
CA THR A 47 27.10 -21.57 -22.36
C THR A 47 26.37 -22.62 -23.19
N GLY A 48 25.25 -22.25 -23.81
CA GLY A 48 24.55 -23.00 -24.87
C GLY A 48 23.15 -22.42 -25.06
N LYS A 49 22.94 -21.37 -25.86
CA LYS A 49 22.71 -21.31 -27.33
C LYS A 49 21.50 -22.11 -27.84
N GLY A 50 20.59 -21.38 -28.50
CA GLY A 50 19.47 -21.86 -29.33
C GLY A 50 18.16 -21.14 -28.98
N GLU A 51 17.97 -19.87 -29.33
CA GLU A 51 17.41 -19.37 -30.61
C GLU A 51 15.87 -19.42 -30.69
N ASP A 52 15.32 -18.21 -30.69
CA ASP A 52 14.30 -17.68 -31.62
C ASP A 52 12.83 -17.46 -31.19
N ALA A 53 12.48 -16.18 -31.38
CA ALA A 53 11.21 -15.61 -31.81
C ALA A 53 10.12 -15.37 -30.76
N LEU A 54 10.15 -14.19 -30.14
CA LEU A 54 9.04 -13.21 -30.24
C LEU A 54 9.51 -11.83 -29.74
N ASP A 55 10.37 -11.18 -30.54
CA ASP A 55 10.66 -9.75 -30.40
C ASP A 55 9.79 -8.97 -31.39
N GLY A 56 9.21 -7.87 -30.93
CA GLY A 56 8.42 -6.98 -31.78
C GLY A 56 7.09 -6.56 -31.18
N LEU A 57 7.10 -5.85 -30.03
CA LEU A 57 6.18 -4.73 -29.74
C LEU A 57 6.55 -4.02 -28.42
N THR A 58 7.77 -3.47 -28.32
CA THR A 58 8.08 -2.41 -27.36
C THR A 58 8.51 -1.15 -28.09
N LYS A 59 7.51 -0.42 -28.60
CA LYS A 59 7.70 0.95 -29.06
C LYS A 59 7.45 1.89 -27.88
N LYS A 60 8.53 2.56 -27.47
CA LYS A 60 8.62 3.63 -26.48
C LYS A 60 7.40 4.56 -26.45
N GLN A 61 6.74 4.65 -25.31
CA GLN A 61 6.03 5.85 -24.86
C GLN A 61 6.29 6.06 -23.36
N GLY A 62 6.56 7.32 -23.01
CA GLY A 62 7.22 7.77 -21.80
C GLY A 62 6.53 7.42 -20.48
N CYS A 63 7.38 7.22 -19.48
CA CYS A 63 7.05 7.12 -18.07
C CYS A 63 6.54 8.47 -17.56
N GLU A 64 5.22 8.67 -17.53
CA GLU A 64 4.55 9.63 -16.61
C GLU A 64 3.01 9.46 -16.53
N GLY A 65 2.41 8.53 -17.28
CA GLY A 65 0.95 8.37 -17.34
C GLY A 65 0.33 7.10 -16.71
N ARG A 66 1.11 6.22 -16.07
CA ARG A 66 0.66 4.84 -15.74
C ARG A 66 -0.29 4.70 -14.55
N GLN A 67 -0.46 5.74 -13.72
CA GLN A 67 -1.26 5.62 -12.49
C GLN A 67 -2.77 5.70 -12.70
N ARG A 68 -3.25 6.30 -13.81
CA ARG A 68 -4.69 6.35 -14.12
C ARG A 68 -5.27 5.03 -14.60
N PHE A 69 -4.44 4.03 -14.92
CA PHE A 69 -4.89 2.83 -15.62
C PHE A 69 -5.54 1.77 -14.72
N ILE A 70 -5.11 1.63 -13.45
CA ILE A 70 -5.71 0.66 -12.51
C ILE A 70 -7.04 1.18 -11.95
N PHE A 71 -7.15 2.49 -11.69
CA PHE A 71 -8.37 3.10 -11.17
C PHE A 71 -9.53 3.14 -12.18
N GLY A 72 -9.26 3.05 -13.48
CA GLY A 72 -10.28 3.11 -14.54
C GLY A 72 -10.88 1.77 -14.98
N LEU A 73 -10.29 0.63 -14.59
CA LEU A 73 -10.71 -0.70 -15.08
C LEU A 73 -11.46 -1.54 -14.04
N ALA A 74 -11.40 -1.14 -12.77
CA ALA A 74 -12.09 -1.80 -11.67
C ALA A 74 -13.57 -1.45 -11.64
N THR A 75 -14.45 -2.45 -11.64
CA THR A 75 -15.90 -2.26 -11.42
C THR A 75 -16.33 -2.85 -10.09
N GLY A 76 -17.44 -2.37 -9.53
CA GLY A 76 -17.98 -2.85 -8.26
C GLY A 76 -17.18 -2.40 -7.03
N ILE A 77 -17.19 -3.23 -5.98
CA ILE A 77 -16.64 -2.88 -4.65
C ILE A 77 -15.13 -2.62 -4.67
N PHE A 78 -14.38 -3.30 -5.54
CA PHE A 78 -12.94 -3.07 -5.71
C PHE A 78 -12.66 -1.66 -6.26
N GLY A 79 -13.48 -1.19 -7.20
CA GLY A 79 -13.34 0.17 -7.74
C GLY A 79 -13.53 1.24 -6.68
N VAL A 80 -14.54 1.08 -5.81
CA VAL A 80 -14.81 2.01 -4.69
C VAL A 80 -13.60 2.11 -3.75
N VAL A 81 -13.09 0.98 -3.27
CA VAL A 81 -11.92 0.96 -2.36
C VAL A 81 -10.69 1.53 -3.06
N ALA A 82 -10.45 1.16 -4.32
CA ALA A 82 -9.35 1.69 -5.09
C ALA A 82 -9.43 3.22 -5.18
N SER A 83 -10.59 3.80 -5.51
CA SER A 83 -10.75 5.26 -5.58
C SER A 83 -10.41 5.98 -4.26
N ILE A 84 -10.85 5.44 -3.11
CA ILE A 84 -10.56 6.03 -1.79
C ILE A 84 -9.05 6.00 -1.49
N VAL A 85 -8.42 4.84 -1.75
CA VAL A 85 -6.97 4.68 -1.56
C VAL A 85 -6.20 5.60 -2.52
N GLY A 86 -6.59 5.65 -3.79
CA GLY A 86 -5.97 6.51 -4.81
C GLY A 86 -6.04 7.99 -4.44
N PHE A 87 -7.20 8.45 -3.98
CA PHE A 87 -7.35 9.81 -3.46
C PHE A 87 -6.36 10.07 -2.31
N THR A 88 -6.26 9.13 -1.36
CA THR A 88 -5.38 9.29 -0.20
C THR A 88 -3.92 9.37 -0.65
N VAL A 89 -3.50 8.47 -1.54
CA VAL A 89 -2.15 8.44 -2.14
C VAL A 89 -1.78 9.78 -2.79
N ASP A 90 -2.70 10.36 -3.55
CA ASP A 90 -2.45 11.58 -4.33
C ASP A 90 -2.29 12.82 -3.42
N ARG A 91 -2.92 12.82 -2.24
CA ARG A 91 -2.98 13.99 -1.37
C ARG A 91 -2.16 13.90 -0.10
N ILE A 92 -1.85 12.70 0.40
CA ILE A 92 -1.19 12.53 1.70
C ILE A 92 0.23 13.12 1.75
N GLU A 93 0.91 13.14 0.61
CA GLU A 93 2.23 13.75 0.42
C GLU A 93 2.17 15.28 0.45
N SER A 94 1.15 15.87 -0.21
CA SER A 94 1.05 17.31 -0.47
C SER A 94 0.19 18.07 0.54
N ALA A 95 -0.47 17.38 1.48
CA ALA A 95 -1.30 18.01 2.47
C ALA A 95 -0.48 18.90 3.43
N GLN A 96 -0.75 20.20 3.40
CA GLN A 96 -0.09 21.21 4.24
C GLN A 96 -1.09 21.97 5.12
N THR A 97 -2.37 21.93 4.76
CA THR A 97 -3.43 22.67 5.44
C THR A 97 -4.33 21.75 6.26
N THR A 98 -4.93 22.29 7.32
CA THR A 98 -5.95 21.61 8.14
C THR A 98 -7.10 21.07 7.28
N ALA A 99 -7.55 21.83 6.27
CA ALA A 99 -8.62 21.42 5.38
C ALA A 99 -8.25 20.18 4.53
N GLN A 100 -7.05 20.15 3.96
CA GLN A 100 -6.56 18.99 3.20
C GLN A 100 -6.40 17.75 4.09
N LEU A 101 -5.88 17.94 5.31
CA LEU A 101 -5.74 16.85 6.26
C LEU A 101 -7.12 16.31 6.66
N ASN A 102 -8.11 17.17 6.89
CA ASN A 102 -9.48 16.75 7.20
C ASN A 102 -10.10 15.93 6.06
N GLU A 103 -9.89 16.33 4.81
CA GLU A 103 -10.40 15.59 3.66
C GLU A 103 -9.74 14.22 3.52
N ILE A 104 -8.43 14.13 3.77
CA ILE A 104 -7.72 12.84 3.84
C ILE A 104 -8.29 11.98 4.99
N GLN A 105 -8.52 12.59 6.14
CA GLN A 105 -9.08 11.90 7.31
C GLN A 105 -10.49 11.36 7.05
N ASP A 106 -11.33 12.11 6.33
CA ASP A 106 -12.67 11.64 5.93
C ASP A 106 -12.58 10.43 5.00
N GLN A 107 -11.63 10.43 4.06
CA GLN A 107 -11.38 9.28 3.19
C GLN A 107 -10.83 8.08 3.96
N ILE A 108 -10.00 8.30 4.99
CA ILE A 108 -9.53 7.22 5.87
C ILE A 108 -10.68 6.62 6.69
N ARG A 109 -11.62 7.43 7.19
CA ARG A 109 -12.83 6.92 7.89
C ARG A 109 -13.69 6.08 6.97
N GLU A 110 -13.87 6.53 5.72
CA GLU A 110 -14.60 5.75 4.73
C GLU A 110 -13.85 4.47 4.35
N LEU A 111 -12.52 4.52 4.22
CA LEU A 111 -11.69 3.34 3.97
C LEU A 111 -11.81 2.31 5.10
N ASP A 112 -11.72 2.74 6.35
CA ASP A 112 -11.85 1.90 7.54
C ASP A 112 -13.19 1.16 7.55
N ARG A 113 -14.30 1.91 7.38
CA ARG A 113 -15.64 1.33 7.27
C ARG A 113 -15.74 0.30 6.14
N LYS A 114 -15.18 0.60 4.97
CA LYS A 114 -15.21 -0.31 3.81
C LYS A 114 -14.39 -1.56 4.04
N VAL A 115 -13.22 -1.44 4.64
CA VAL A 115 -12.37 -2.58 5.01
C VAL A 115 -13.09 -3.46 6.02
N ASP A 116 -13.76 -2.87 7.01
CA ASP A 116 -14.54 -3.61 8.02
C ASP A 116 -15.75 -4.34 7.42
N GLU A 117 -16.53 -3.66 6.58
CA GLU A 117 -17.63 -4.27 5.81
C GLU A 117 -17.13 -5.47 4.99
N LEU A 118 -16.05 -5.28 4.24
CA LEU A 118 -15.45 -6.32 3.42
C LEU A 118 -14.93 -7.48 4.27
N THR A 119 -14.31 -7.20 5.41
CA THR A 119 -13.81 -8.22 6.34
C THR A 119 -14.94 -9.10 6.84
N GLN A 120 -16.08 -8.51 7.19
CA GLN A 120 -17.28 -9.26 7.58
C GLN A 120 -17.81 -10.10 6.42
N MET A 121 -17.89 -9.52 5.21
CA MET A 121 -18.39 -10.21 4.02
C MET A 121 -17.55 -11.44 3.64
N VAL A 122 -16.25 -11.43 3.89
CA VAL A 122 -15.33 -12.53 3.53
C VAL A 122 -14.90 -13.39 4.72
N SER A 123 -15.52 -13.21 5.89
CA SER A 123 -15.16 -13.92 7.12
C SER A 123 -15.38 -15.44 7.08
N ASP A 124 -16.26 -15.91 6.19
CA ASP A 124 -16.52 -17.33 5.93
C ASP A 124 -15.45 -17.98 5.04
N LEU A 125 -14.57 -17.19 4.42
CA LEU A 125 -13.43 -17.69 3.64
C LEU A 125 -12.35 -18.21 4.59
N GLN A 126 -12.33 -19.52 4.78
CA GLN A 126 -11.30 -20.19 5.57
C GLN A 126 -10.13 -20.60 4.69
N LEU A 127 -8.90 -20.39 5.15
CA LEU A 127 -7.67 -20.83 4.48
C LEU A 127 -7.25 -22.27 4.83
N GLY A 128 -8.01 -22.95 5.70
CA GLY A 128 -7.91 -24.37 6.07
C GLY A 128 -6.55 -24.85 6.57
N GLN A 129 -6.51 -26.13 6.93
CA GLN A 129 -5.56 -26.63 7.92
C GLN A 129 -4.14 -26.79 7.36
N GLU A 130 -4.01 -27.04 6.06
CA GLU A 130 -2.73 -27.21 5.38
C GLU A 130 -1.88 -25.92 5.35
N TYR A 131 -2.48 -24.76 5.62
CA TYR A 131 -1.81 -23.46 5.70
C TYR A 131 -1.86 -22.85 7.11
N LEU A 132 -2.19 -23.62 8.16
CA LEU A 132 -2.54 -23.11 9.49
C LEU A 132 -1.55 -22.06 10.02
N GLN A 133 -0.24 -22.28 9.89
CA GLN A 133 0.77 -21.34 10.38
C GLN A 133 0.69 -19.98 9.66
N GLN A 134 0.49 -20.00 8.34
CA GLN A 134 0.33 -18.82 7.53
C GLN A 134 -1.03 -18.15 7.74
N VAL A 135 -2.09 -18.92 7.98
CA VAL A 135 -3.40 -18.39 8.37
C VAL A 135 -3.28 -17.60 9.66
N ILE A 136 -2.59 -18.16 10.66
CA ILE A 136 -2.36 -17.48 11.94
C ILE A 136 -1.56 -16.20 11.74
N LEU A 137 -0.50 -16.25 10.93
CA LEU A 137 0.30 -15.07 10.62
C LEU A 137 -0.55 -13.98 9.92
N TYR A 138 -1.32 -14.37 8.89
CA TYR A 138 -2.18 -13.47 8.14
C TYR A 138 -3.27 -12.86 9.03
N ALA A 139 -4.02 -13.67 9.76
CA ALA A 139 -5.11 -13.21 10.60
C ALA A 139 -4.62 -12.25 11.70
N ARG A 140 -3.45 -12.54 12.29
CA ARG A 140 -2.81 -11.66 13.27
C ARG A 140 -2.45 -10.31 12.65
N ASP A 141 -1.81 -10.32 11.50
CA ASP A 141 -1.31 -9.11 10.85
C ASP A 141 -2.47 -8.28 10.23
N GLU A 142 -3.51 -8.94 9.70
CA GLU A 142 -4.77 -8.31 9.30
C GLU A 142 -5.43 -7.59 10.47
N LEU A 143 -5.61 -8.26 11.61
CA LEU A 143 -6.22 -7.66 12.80
C LEU A 143 -5.42 -6.45 13.29
N ARG A 144 -4.09 -6.55 13.30
CA ARG A 144 -3.21 -5.45 13.70
C ARG A 144 -3.37 -4.24 12.80
N LEU A 145 -3.36 -4.44 11.48
CA LEU A 145 -3.51 -3.35 10.53
C LEU A 145 -4.89 -2.69 10.65
N ARG A 146 -5.95 -3.49 10.85
CA ARG A 146 -7.31 -2.98 11.13
C ARG A 146 -7.35 -2.16 12.41
N ASN A 147 -6.74 -2.62 13.50
CA ASN A 147 -6.69 -1.84 14.74
C ASN A 147 -5.94 -0.50 14.58
N MET A 148 -4.85 -0.49 13.81
CA MET A 148 -4.13 0.74 13.50
C MET A 148 -4.97 1.69 12.64
N LEU A 149 -5.69 1.15 11.65
CA LEU A 149 -6.58 1.90 10.77
C LEU A 149 -7.78 2.47 11.51
N ASP A 150 -8.42 1.70 12.39
CA ASP A 150 -9.51 2.12 13.26
C ASP A 150 -9.07 3.28 14.19
N THR A 151 -7.89 3.13 14.80
CA THR A 151 -7.32 4.21 15.63
C THR A 151 -7.05 5.46 14.79
N HIS A 152 -6.52 5.28 13.58
CA HIS A 152 -6.27 6.38 12.66
C HIS A 152 -7.59 7.06 12.25
N ALA A 153 -8.65 6.32 11.93
CA ALA A 153 -9.96 6.85 11.56
C ALA A 153 -10.61 7.70 12.67
N LYS A 154 -10.36 7.34 13.94
CA LYS A 154 -10.83 8.08 15.13
C LYS A 154 -10.07 9.38 15.40
N MET A 155 -8.96 9.63 14.72
CA MET A 155 -8.21 10.86 14.89
C MET A 155 -9.01 12.08 14.43
N GLN A 156 -8.74 13.19 15.10
CA GLN A 156 -9.24 14.51 14.77
C GLN A 156 -8.06 15.38 14.35
N ILE A 157 -8.34 16.44 13.59
CA ILE A 157 -7.31 17.38 13.19
C ILE A 157 -7.70 18.75 13.71
N SER A 158 -6.82 19.33 14.51
CA SER A 158 -6.97 20.64 15.13
C SER A 158 -5.69 21.42 14.90
N ASN A 159 -5.80 22.65 14.41
CA ASN A 159 -4.65 23.51 14.11
C ASN A 159 -3.56 22.84 13.24
N GLY A 160 -3.97 21.99 12.29
CA GLY A 160 -3.06 21.27 11.39
C GLY A 160 -2.29 20.12 12.04
N GLN A 161 -2.62 19.78 13.29
CA GLN A 161 -2.05 18.67 14.04
C GLN A 161 -3.09 17.57 14.26
N TYR A 162 -2.62 16.33 14.30
CA TYR A 162 -3.48 15.20 14.64
C TYR A 162 -3.66 15.13 16.16
N GLU A 163 -4.88 14.85 16.58
CA GLU A 163 -5.27 14.65 17.96
C GLU A 163 -6.05 13.33 18.09
N LEU A 164 -5.79 12.60 19.16
CA LEU A 164 -6.52 11.38 19.49
C LEU A 164 -7.16 11.56 20.89
N PRO A 165 -8.47 11.81 20.99
CA PRO A 165 -9.12 12.11 22.26
C PRO A 165 -8.91 10.99 23.29
N GLY A 166 -8.37 11.35 24.46
CA GLY A 166 -8.17 10.41 25.57
C GLY A 166 -6.93 9.52 25.46
N TYR A 167 -6.07 9.71 24.46
CA TYR A 167 -4.86 8.90 24.25
C TYR A 167 -3.64 9.75 23.91
N ASN A 168 -2.45 9.19 24.16
CA ASN A 168 -1.21 9.80 23.72
C ASN A 168 -0.94 9.43 22.25
N ILE A 169 -1.11 10.42 21.36
CA ILE A 169 -0.89 10.22 19.93
C ILE A 169 0.58 9.95 19.58
N GLN A 170 1.52 10.43 20.40
CA GLN A 170 2.95 10.17 20.20
C GLN A 170 3.27 8.70 20.50
N ASP A 171 2.70 8.12 21.54
CA ASP A 171 2.89 6.71 21.89
C ASP A 171 2.31 5.78 20.82
N TRP A 172 1.14 6.15 20.27
CA TRP A 172 0.57 5.45 19.11
C TRP A 172 1.52 5.50 17.91
N ALA A 173 2.05 6.68 17.58
CA ALA A 173 2.97 6.84 16.46
C ALA A 173 4.28 6.06 16.68
N ASP A 174 4.79 6.00 17.91
CA ASP A 174 5.96 5.20 18.25
C ASP A 174 5.68 3.69 18.13
N SER A 175 4.49 3.23 18.52
CA SER A 175 4.06 1.85 18.30
C SER A 175 3.97 1.49 16.83
N VAL A 176 3.35 2.36 16.02
CA VAL A 176 3.20 2.18 14.57
C VAL A 176 4.56 2.10 13.89
N LEU A 177 5.49 3.00 14.25
CA LEU A 177 6.83 3.09 13.65
C LEU A 177 7.86 2.17 14.30
N SER A 178 7.45 1.28 15.22
CA SER A 178 8.39 0.38 15.87
C SER A 178 9.00 -0.62 14.88
N TYR A 179 10.30 -0.89 15.00
CA TYR A 179 10.98 -1.93 14.19
C TYR A 179 10.73 -3.35 14.71
N ARG A 180 9.79 -3.52 15.64
CA ARG A 180 9.44 -4.83 16.21
C ARG A 180 8.47 -5.54 15.30
N SER A 181 8.16 -6.79 15.63
CA SER A 181 7.17 -7.62 14.93
C SER A 181 5.78 -7.01 14.81
N ASP A 182 5.52 -5.92 15.53
CA ASP A 182 4.21 -5.32 15.71
C ASP A 182 4.09 -3.95 15.03
N GLY A 183 5.18 -3.43 14.46
CA GLY A 183 5.17 -2.19 13.69
C GLY A 183 4.55 -2.37 12.31
N VAL A 184 4.06 -1.27 11.74
CA VAL A 184 3.37 -1.26 10.45
C VAL A 184 4.25 -1.77 9.30
N ASP A 185 5.56 -1.57 9.39
CA ASP A 185 6.55 -2.08 8.44
C ASP A 185 6.48 -3.61 8.32
N GLN A 186 6.66 -4.31 9.44
CA GLN A 186 6.64 -5.77 9.46
C GLN A 186 5.27 -6.33 9.06
N VAL A 187 4.19 -5.69 9.51
CA VAL A 187 2.82 -6.10 9.17
C VAL A 187 2.58 -5.97 7.67
N LEU A 188 2.95 -4.83 7.06
CA LEU A 188 2.85 -4.63 5.62
C LEU A 188 3.73 -5.60 4.84
N TYR A 189 4.97 -5.81 5.27
CA TYR A 189 5.88 -6.78 4.66
C TYR A 189 5.27 -8.19 4.63
N ASN A 190 4.68 -8.64 5.74
CA ASN A 190 4.05 -9.96 5.83
C ASN A 190 2.83 -10.05 4.91
N ILE A 191 1.93 -9.07 4.94
CA ILE A 191 0.74 -9.05 4.07
C ILE A 191 1.14 -9.00 2.60
N LEU A 192 2.10 -8.14 2.23
CA LEU A 192 2.61 -8.04 0.85
C LEU A 192 3.22 -9.35 0.38
N ASN A 193 4.02 -10.03 1.22
CA ASN A 193 4.57 -11.34 0.87
C ASN A 193 3.52 -12.44 0.76
N MET A 194 2.39 -12.33 1.45
CA MET A 194 1.30 -13.30 1.28
C MET A 194 0.51 -13.05 -0.01
N VAL A 195 0.37 -11.80 -0.42
CA VAL A 195 -0.35 -11.41 -1.64
C VAL A 195 0.52 -11.58 -2.88
N LYS A 196 1.80 -11.24 -2.77
CA LYS A 196 2.87 -11.35 -3.76
C LYS A 196 4.02 -12.16 -3.15
N PRO A 197 3.94 -13.49 -3.15
CA PRO A 197 5.01 -14.33 -2.60
C PRO A 197 6.32 -14.08 -3.35
N HIS A 198 7.25 -13.39 -2.70
CA HIS A 198 8.68 -13.36 -3.09
C HIS A 198 9.42 -14.61 -2.60
N SER A 199 8.76 -15.39 -1.73
CA SER A 199 9.27 -16.63 -1.13
C SER A 199 8.14 -17.64 -1.03
N GLY A 200 8.47 -18.92 -0.75
CA GLY A 200 7.54 -20.04 -0.71
C GLY A 200 6.50 -20.03 0.44
N VAL A 201 6.08 -18.86 0.93
CA VAL A 201 5.28 -18.69 2.15
C VAL A 201 3.95 -19.45 2.12
N PHE A 202 3.36 -19.81 0.97
CA PHE A 202 2.31 -20.84 0.89
C PHE A 202 2.64 -21.96 -0.10
N GLY A 203 3.81 -22.59 0.04
CA GLY A 203 4.27 -23.57 -0.95
C GLY A 203 4.44 -22.95 -2.35
N GLY A 204 4.75 -21.65 -2.40
CA GLY A 204 4.87 -20.86 -3.63
C GLY A 204 3.57 -20.23 -4.14
N LYS A 205 2.42 -20.48 -3.48
CA LYS A 205 1.15 -19.84 -3.82
C LYS A 205 0.97 -18.50 -3.11
N SER A 206 0.15 -17.64 -3.69
CA SER A 206 -0.37 -16.44 -3.03
C SER A 206 -1.63 -16.76 -2.22
N LEU A 207 -1.93 -15.92 -1.25
CA LEU A 207 -3.16 -15.94 -0.48
C LEU A 207 -4.41 -15.97 -1.39
N MET A 208 -4.37 -15.20 -2.48
CA MET A 208 -5.47 -15.14 -3.45
C MET A 208 -5.64 -16.43 -4.25
N GLU A 209 -4.53 -17.11 -4.58
CA GLU A 209 -4.59 -18.42 -5.24
C GLU A 209 -5.19 -19.49 -4.31
N ILE A 210 -4.93 -19.42 -3.02
CA ILE A 210 -5.52 -20.36 -2.06
C ILE A 210 -7.04 -20.16 -1.97
N TYR A 211 -7.50 -18.90 -1.84
CA TYR A 211 -8.93 -18.61 -1.84
C TYR A 211 -9.61 -19.00 -3.16
N HIS A 212 -8.94 -18.75 -4.28
CA HIS A 212 -9.41 -19.14 -5.61
C HIS A 212 -9.68 -20.64 -5.70
N LEU A 213 -8.70 -21.47 -5.34
CA LEU A 213 -8.83 -22.94 -5.39
C LEU A 213 -9.97 -23.42 -4.50
N ARG A 214 -10.08 -22.90 -3.28
CA ARG A 214 -11.11 -23.30 -2.32
C ARG A 214 -12.53 -22.95 -2.74
N LEU A 215 -12.71 -21.81 -3.41
CA LEU A 215 -14.03 -21.39 -3.86
C LEU A 215 -14.49 -22.19 -5.08
N ILE A 216 -13.55 -22.66 -5.92
CA ILE A 216 -13.86 -23.58 -7.02
C ILE A 216 -14.20 -24.98 -6.49
N ASP A 217 -13.46 -25.48 -5.50
CA ASP A 217 -13.65 -26.84 -4.96
C ASP A 217 -14.94 -27.01 -4.13
N ARG A 218 -15.65 -25.93 -3.78
CA ARG A 218 -16.84 -25.96 -2.90
C ARG A 218 -18.18 -25.83 -3.64
N ASP A 219 -18.22 -25.96 -4.96
CA ASP A 219 -19.42 -25.72 -5.80
C ASP A 219 -20.07 -24.33 -5.58
N ASN A 220 -19.34 -23.39 -4.97
CA ASN A 220 -19.84 -22.04 -4.66
C ASN A 220 -19.52 -21.06 -5.81
N LEU A 221 -19.58 -21.57 -7.05
CA LEU A 221 -19.30 -20.83 -8.28
C LEU A 221 -20.18 -19.59 -8.42
N GLU A 222 -21.42 -19.66 -7.92
CA GLU A 222 -22.37 -18.56 -7.94
C GLU A 222 -21.84 -17.33 -7.17
N LYS A 223 -21.14 -17.54 -6.04
CA LYS A 223 -20.56 -16.46 -5.22
C LYS A 223 -19.06 -16.28 -5.44
N TYR A 224 -18.41 -17.14 -6.22
CA TYR A 224 -16.96 -17.10 -6.46
C TYR A 224 -16.49 -15.70 -6.88
N THR A 225 -17.12 -15.12 -7.91
CA THR A 225 -16.68 -13.83 -8.47
C THR A 225 -16.84 -12.72 -7.44
N GLU A 226 -17.96 -12.70 -6.72
CA GLU A 226 -18.24 -11.70 -5.71
C GLU A 226 -17.27 -11.79 -4.53
N LYS A 227 -17.06 -13.00 -3.97
CA LYS A 227 -16.16 -13.23 -2.84
C LYS A 227 -14.71 -12.92 -3.19
N MET A 228 -14.26 -13.28 -4.38
CA MET A 228 -12.91 -12.95 -4.83
C MET A 228 -12.71 -11.45 -5.03
N GLN A 229 -13.72 -10.76 -5.59
CA GLN A 229 -13.71 -9.29 -5.68
C GLN A 229 -13.67 -8.62 -4.31
N GLN A 230 -14.50 -9.09 -3.38
CA GLN A 230 -14.55 -8.57 -2.01
C GLN A 230 -13.21 -8.79 -1.29
N LYS A 231 -12.62 -9.99 -1.39
CA LYS A 231 -11.34 -10.28 -0.74
C LYS A 231 -10.19 -9.48 -1.35
N ALA A 232 -10.17 -9.33 -2.68
CA ALA A 232 -9.23 -8.45 -3.36
C ALA A 232 -9.36 -6.99 -2.89
N ALA A 233 -10.59 -6.49 -2.77
CA ALA A 233 -10.86 -5.13 -2.31
C ALA A 233 -10.41 -4.94 -0.85
N GLN A 234 -10.67 -5.93 0.01
CA GLN A 234 -10.26 -5.91 1.40
C GLN A 234 -8.74 -5.81 1.52
N ILE A 235 -8.00 -6.67 0.83
CA ILE A 235 -6.54 -6.69 0.84
C ILE A 235 -5.95 -5.40 0.30
N TYR A 236 -6.49 -4.88 -0.80
CA TYR A 236 -6.04 -3.62 -1.39
C TYR A 236 -6.27 -2.44 -0.42
N GLY A 237 -7.44 -2.39 0.20
CA GLY A 237 -7.80 -1.39 1.20
C GLY A 237 -6.93 -1.47 2.45
N LEU A 238 -6.62 -2.68 2.93
CA LEU A 238 -5.69 -2.90 4.04
C LEU A 238 -4.31 -2.35 3.72
N ILE A 239 -3.70 -2.75 2.61
CA ILE A 239 -2.35 -2.28 2.24
C ILE A 239 -2.33 -0.76 2.09
N GLY A 240 -3.32 -0.18 1.42
CA GLY A 240 -3.47 1.29 1.31
C GLY A 240 -3.61 1.97 2.67
N GLY A 241 -4.49 1.45 3.53
CA GLY A 241 -4.70 1.95 4.89
C GLY A 241 -3.44 1.86 5.75
N GLY A 242 -2.67 0.77 5.63
CA GLY A 242 -1.41 0.58 6.35
C GLY A 242 -0.34 1.61 5.97
N TYR A 243 -0.18 1.91 4.68
CA TYR A 243 0.71 2.99 4.25
C TYR A 243 0.23 4.36 4.73
N SER A 244 -1.08 4.62 4.70
CA SER A 244 -1.66 5.86 5.24
C SER A 244 -1.39 6.01 6.74
N VAL A 245 -1.55 4.93 7.51
CA VAL A 245 -1.18 4.86 8.94
C VAL A 245 0.29 5.20 9.13
N TRP A 246 1.18 4.60 8.32
CA TRP A 246 2.62 4.85 8.41
C TRP A 246 2.96 6.33 8.18
N ILE A 247 2.44 6.90 7.09
CA ILE A 247 2.70 8.29 6.72
C ILE A 247 2.15 9.25 7.78
N THR A 248 0.96 8.99 8.34
CA THR A 248 0.40 9.77 9.44
C THR A 248 1.27 9.68 10.69
N ALA A 249 1.77 8.50 11.05
CA ALA A 249 2.69 8.35 12.18
C ALA A 249 4.01 9.12 11.97
N LEU A 250 4.58 9.10 10.76
CA LEU A 250 5.75 9.92 10.43
C LEU A 250 5.46 11.42 10.63
N ARG A 251 4.28 11.87 10.19
CA ARG A 251 3.84 13.26 10.34
C ARG A 251 3.69 13.65 11.81
N ILE A 252 3.07 12.80 12.63
CA ILE A 252 2.94 13.01 14.09
C ILE A 252 4.31 13.09 14.79
N LYS A 253 5.29 12.27 14.35
CA LYS A 253 6.66 12.34 14.88
C LYS A 253 7.49 13.49 14.30
N GLY A 254 6.92 14.33 13.42
CA GLY A 254 7.66 15.40 12.73
C GLY A 254 8.72 14.90 11.73
N ARG A 255 8.69 13.62 11.33
CA ARG A 255 9.64 13.00 10.39
C ARG A 255 9.21 13.23 8.93
N THR A 256 8.93 14.48 8.59
CA THR A 256 8.30 14.86 7.31
C THR A 256 9.18 14.56 6.09
N SER A 257 10.50 14.56 6.24
CA SER A 257 11.44 14.20 5.17
C SER A 257 11.29 12.76 4.67
N GLY A 258 10.77 11.84 5.50
CA GLY A 258 10.52 10.45 5.12
C GLY A 258 9.19 10.24 4.37
N ILE A 259 8.29 11.23 4.39
CA ILE A 259 6.95 11.10 3.81
C ILE A 259 6.99 10.89 2.29
N PRO A 260 7.75 11.67 1.48
CA PRO A 260 7.77 11.48 0.03
C PRO A 260 8.27 10.09 -0.38
N ALA A 261 9.32 9.60 0.30
CA ALA A 261 9.85 8.26 0.04
C ALA A 261 8.80 7.17 0.32
N LYS A 262 8.11 7.27 1.46
CA LYS A 262 7.09 6.29 1.83
C LYS A 262 5.82 6.39 0.96
N ALA A 263 5.44 7.58 0.54
CA ALA A 263 4.35 7.78 -0.43
C ALA A 263 4.72 7.21 -1.81
N GLY A 264 5.98 7.36 -2.25
CA GLY A 264 6.49 6.73 -3.47
C GLY A 264 6.46 5.19 -3.39
N GLU A 265 6.87 4.63 -2.26
CA GLU A 265 6.76 3.19 -2.00
C GLU A 265 5.31 2.70 -2.03
N MET A 266 4.41 3.40 -1.34
CA MET A 266 2.96 3.14 -1.36
C MET A 266 2.42 3.11 -2.79
N LYS A 267 2.76 4.12 -3.61
CA LYS A 267 2.37 4.22 -5.02
C LYS A 267 2.82 3.00 -5.82
N ASN A 268 4.07 2.58 -5.65
CA ASN A 268 4.65 1.44 -6.37
C ASN A 268 4.04 0.11 -5.93
N GLU A 269 3.88 -0.11 -4.63
CA GLU A 269 3.31 -1.36 -4.10
C GLU A 269 1.83 -1.49 -4.46
N LEU A 270 1.03 -0.43 -4.29
CA LEU A 270 -0.38 -0.45 -4.69
C LEU A 270 -0.57 -0.64 -6.19
N SER A 271 0.32 -0.10 -7.03
CA SER A 271 0.27 -0.36 -8.47
C SER A 271 0.53 -1.84 -8.77
N THR A 272 1.54 -2.42 -8.11
CA THR A 272 1.91 -3.83 -8.32
C THR A 272 0.85 -4.78 -7.79
N VAL A 273 0.38 -4.56 -6.56
CA VAL A 273 -0.70 -5.33 -5.92
C VAL A 273 -1.99 -5.19 -6.71
N GLY A 274 -2.38 -3.97 -7.10
CA GLY A 274 -3.57 -3.75 -7.91
C GLY A 274 -3.54 -4.54 -9.22
N THR A 275 -2.40 -4.53 -9.91
CA THR A 275 -2.21 -5.34 -11.13
C THR A 275 -2.35 -6.83 -10.87
N SER A 276 -1.75 -7.34 -9.79
CA SER A 276 -1.85 -8.76 -9.39
C SER A 276 -3.29 -9.16 -9.05
N LEU A 277 -4.03 -8.27 -8.39
CA LEU A 277 -5.40 -8.53 -7.96
C LEU A 277 -6.43 -8.41 -9.10
N LEU A 278 -6.14 -7.65 -10.16
CA LEU A 278 -7.07 -7.45 -11.29
C LEU A 278 -7.56 -8.75 -11.91
N LYS A 279 -6.71 -9.81 -11.94
CA LYS A 279 -7.08 -11.13 -12.47
C LYS A 279 -8.22 -11.82 -11.69
N TYR A 280 -8.49 -11.38 -10.46
CA TYR A 280 -9.57 -11.87 -9.62
C TYR A 280 -10.79 -10.94 -9.59
N THR A 281 -10.67 -9.74 -10.17
CA THR A 281 -11.73 -8.72 -10.13
C THR A 281 -12.44 -8.54 -11.46
N THR A 282 -11.83 -8.95 -12.57
CA THR A 282 -12.51 -8.96 -13.87
C THR A 282 -13.41 -10.18 -13.97
N ARG A 283 -14.68 -9.98 -14.38
CA ARG A 283 -15.54 -11.13 -14.74
C ARG A 283 -14.81 -11.91 -15.84
N CYS A 284 -14.50 -13.18 -15.59
CA CYS A 284 -14.23 -14.12 -16.66
C CYS A 284 -15.51 -14.25 -17.50
N ARG A 285 -15.71 -13.35 -18.47
CA ARG A 285 -16.60 -13.64 -19.60
C ARG A 285 -15.89 -14.72 -20.41
N GLY A 286 -16.28 -15.98 -20.23
CA GLY A 286 -15.89 -17.04 -21.16
C GLY A 286 -15.03 -18.17 -20.61
N LEU A 287 -15.18 -18.58 -19.34
CA LEU A 287 -15.03 -20.01 -19.07
C LEU A 287 -16.39 -20.64 -19.30
N GLY A 288 -16.62 -21.04 -20.55
CA GLY A 288 -17.60 -22.08 -20.85
C GLY A 288 -17.09 -23.36 -20.19
N LEU A 289 -17.66 -23.67 -19.03
CA LEU A 289 -17.83 -25.03 -18.56
C LEU A 289 -19.18 -25.51 -19.10
#